data_AF-A0A328BUZ9-F1
#
_entry.id   AF-A0A328BUZ9-F1
#
_cell.length_a   1.000
_cell.length_b   1.000
_cell.length_c   1.000
_cell.angle_alpha   90.00
_cell.angle_beta   90.00
_cell.angle_gamma   90.00
#
_symmetry.space_group_name_H-M   'P 1'
#
loop_
_entity.id
_entity.type
_entity.pdbx_description
1 polymer ?
#
loop_
_entity_poly.entity_id
_entity_poly.type
_entity_poly.pdbx_seq_one_letter_code
_entity_poly.pdbx_strand_id
1 'polypeptide(L)'
;MPLLFNSTAPTQVAPTRASRPRSAAALLPYSGPALIAVLSLGMLVRVFHFAYDRSFFIDEIYLNVNFVGRSFWQLATEPLLYEQKAPLGYLWTVKLFAVLFGPGQQALRLFSLLSSLAALLVLVPVARHFLRPWGVVAAVALLAASDSCIYHALEAKQYAVELLATLLALWLYIRYQPVPSRRGQLQWGLFGALLVWFSFPVIFVLAGMAVALGCAALLRRDWPQVRAYVLPFSCWLLSFGLQYALYISKFPQSAWLMDFFDQQYDAFMPWSPTALLPWLAHKTYMLTQHPLGLMPHKEDSEFLLFSPWRYVVKLGWLHLGFLLAGAALLLRANRLKFFVLTLPIALMLVASGLGVYPVFERFTQFLAPALMLMAAYGLDRFLYAFTPRFRAAPLVLLVFFAPPFYNTAAQALNPARFKNREYNREVIMYANAHYQPGDVVYLFWNMRHVYEYYQGAYGLRFTPVKGSNVKNESRNAAEFMQKLQPDLTRLQGARRVWFVYDFVNRDPIGDYANQPAWYHEDAFKPTQPLEAYFAQHGRRTDFFQLGPHTASLYEMRRSGPSAGSKP
;
A
#
# COMPACT_ATOMS: atom_id res chain seq x y z
N MET A 1 64.29 -33.83 -38.37
CA MET A 1 63.92 -35.21 -37.98
C MET A 1 63.26 -35.17 -36.61
N PRO A 2 62.15 -35.89 -36.40
CA PRO A 2 60.96 -35.33 -35.76
C PRO A 2 60.91 -35.52 -34.23
N LEU A 3 60.37 -34.52 -33.55
CA LEU A 3 59.91 -34.59 -32.16
C LEU A 3 58.53 -35.26 -32.11
N LEU A 4 58.45 -36.37 -31.40
CA LEU A 4 57.24 -37.16 -31.15
C LEU A 4 56.26 -36.36 -30.28
N PHE A 5 55.09 -36.02 -30.83
CA PHE A 5 53.93 -35.59 -30.04
C PHE A 5 53.21 -36.83 -29.50
N ASN A 6 53.34 -37.08 -28.19
CA ASN A 6 52.48 -38.03 -27.49
C ASN A 6 51.10 -37.40 -27.29
N SER A 7 50.09 -38.02 -27.91
CA SER A 7 48.68 -37.76 -27.67
C SER A 7 48.26 -38.39 -26.34
N THR A 8 48.06 -37.57 -25.30
CA THR A 8 47.29 -37.97 -24.12
C THR A 8 45.87 -37.43 -24.26
N ALA A 9 44.93 -38.34 -24.51
CA ALA A 9 43.50 -38.05 -24.52
C ALA A 9 43.04 -37.45 -23.18
N PRO A 10 42.12 -36.47 -23.16
CA PRO A 10 41.57 -35.95 -21.92
C PRO A 10 40.65 -37.02 -21.30
N THR A 11 40.99 -37.44 -20.08
CA THR A 11 40.15 -38.25 -19.21
C THR A 11 38.80 -37.56 -19.03
N GLN A 12 37.74 -38.14 -19.60
CA GLN A 12 36.37 -37.72 -19.35
C GLN A 12 36.05 -37.94 -17.86
N VAL A 13 36.09 -36.87 -17.07
CA VAL A 13 35.53 -36.87 -15.72
C VAL A 13 34.01 -36.93 -15.88
N ALA A 14 33.42 -38.09 -15.60
CA ALA A 14 31.98 -38.27 -15.55
C ALA A 14 31.36 -37.25 -14.59
N PRO A 15 30.23 -36.61 -14.93
CA PRO A 15 29.56 -35.72 -14.01
C PRO A 15 29.05 -36.53 -12.83
N THR A 16 29.63 -36.33 -11.64
CA THR A 16 29.09 -36.82 -10.39
C THR A 16 27.66 -36.30 -10.24
N ARG A 17 26.67 -37.15 -10.53
CA ARG A 17 25.26 -36.95 -10.19
C ARG A 17 25.19 -36.74 -8.69
N ALA A 18 25.08 -35.50 -8.24
CA ALA A 18 24.76 -35.21 -6.84
C ALA A 18 23.45 -35.94 -6.49
N SER A 19 23.56 -37.01 -5.71
CA SER A 19 22.41 -37.81 -5.27
C SER A 19 21.46 -36.91 -4.49
N ARG A 20 20.21 -36.78 -4.95
CA ARG A 20 19.17 -36.06 -4.20
C ARG A 20 19.05 -36.71 -2.81
N PRO A 21 18.99 -35.94 -1.71
CA PRO A 21 18.72 -36.52 -0.40
C PRO A 21 17.37 -37.23 -0.43
N ARG A 22 17.35 -38.53 -0.06
CA ARG A 22 16.17 -39.42 -0.12
C ARG A 22 14.92 -38.83 0.54
N SER A 23 15.07 -38.00 1.57
CA SER A 23 13.97 -37.34 2.30
C SER A 23 13.26 -36.25 1.50
N ALA A 24 13.96 -35.49 0.65
CA ALA A 24 13.35 -34.41 -0.14
C ALA A 24 12.45 -34.94 -1.27
N ALA A 25 12.78 -36.11 -1.83
CA ALA A 25 11.96 -36.76 -2.85
C ALA A 25 10.63 -37.30 -2.28
N ALA A 26 10.65 -37.78 -1.04
CA ALA A 26 9.46 -38.34 -0.37
C ALA A 26 8.37 -37.29 -0.09
N LEU A 27 8.74 -36.01 0.03
CA LEU A 27 7.80 -34.93 0.33
C LEU A 27 7.22 -34.23 -0.91
N LEU A 28 7.76 -34.47 -2.11
CA LEU A 28 7.28 -33.82 -3.35
C LEU A 28 5.78 -34.00 -3.64
N PRO A 29 5.16 -35.18 -3.41
CA PRO A 29 3.73 -35.37 -3.64
C PRO A 29 2.84 -34.42 -2.83
N TYR A 30 3.28 -33.97 -1.66
CA TYR A 30 2.50 -33.11 -0.76
C TYR A 30 2.58 -31.62 -1.11
N SER A 31 3.49 -31.21 -2.01
CA SER A 31 3.63 -29.81 -2.41
C SER A 31 2.39 -29.26 -3.13
N GLY A 32 1.66 -30.11 -3.89
CA GLY A 32 0.42 -29.74 -4.57
C GLY A 32 -0.72 -29.44 -3.57
N PRO A 33 -1.08 -30.38 -2.69
CA PRO A 33 -2.05 -30.15 -1.62
C PRO A 33 -1.69 -28.96 -0.72
N ALA A 34 -0.42 -28.82 -0.32
CA ALA A 34 0.04 -27.68 0.48
C ALA A 34 -0.15 -26.35 -0.25
N LEU A 35 0.15 -26.29 -1.55
CA LEU A 35 -0.08 -25.11 -2.38
C LEU A 35 -1.56 -24.72 -2.43
N ILE A 36 -2.46 -25.70 -2.60
CA ILE A 36 -3.91 -25.45 -2.59
C ILE A 36 -4.35 -24.91 -1.23
N ALA A 37 -3.89 -25.51 -0.14
CA ALA A 37 -4.24 -25.06 1.21
C ALA A 37 -3.81 -23.61 1.48
N VAL A 38 -2.59 -23.21 1.13
CA VAL A 38 -2.13 -21.82 1.34
C VAL A 38 -2.84 -20.82 0.43
N LEU A 39 -3.19 -21.21 -0.80
CA LEU A 39 -4.01 -20.37 -1.70
C LEU A 39 -5.40 -20.16 -1.12
N SER A 40 -6.08 -21.26 -0.75
CA SER A 40 -7.42 -21.21 -0.17
C SER A 40 -7.43 -20.37 1.11
N LEU A 41 -6.48 -20.55 2.01
CA LEU A 41 -6.39 -19.75 3.23
C LEU A 41 -6.19 -18.26 2.93
N GLY A 42 -5.23 -17.92 2.05
CA GLY A 42 -4.96 -16.53 1.68
C GLY A 42 -6.16 -15.83 1.01
N MET A 43 -6.92 -16.57 0.19
CA MET A 43 -8.15 -16.09 -0.43
C MET A 43 -9.27 -15.91 0.60
N LEU A 44 -9.51 -16.91 1.45
CA LEU A 44 -10.54 -16.89 2.48
C LEU A 44 -10.36 -15.73 3.45
N VAL A 45 -9.14 -15.46 3.91
CA VAL A 45 -8.85 -14.32 4.79
C VAL A 45 -9.19 -12.98 4.13
N ARG A 46 -8.82 -12.81 2.85
CA ARG A 46 -9.13 -11.58 2.10
C ARG A 46 -10.63 -11.40 1.92
N VAL A 47 -11.35 -12.47 1.55
CA VAL A 47 -12.81 -12.45 1.40
C VAL A 47 -13.51 -12.22 2.74
N PHE A 48 -13.04 -12.82 3.83
CA PHE A 48 -13.55 -12.61 5.17
C PHE A 48 -13.49 -11.13 5.56
N HIS A 49 -12.31 -10.50 5.43
CA HIS A 49 -12.17 -9.10 5.78
C HIS A 49 -12.90 -8.16 4.80
N PHE A 50 -13.08 -8.55 3.53
CA PHE A 50 -13.95 -7.82 2.60
C PHE A 50 -15.42 -7.86 3.03
N ALA A 51 -15.90 -9.04 3.45
CA ALA A 51 -17.26 -9.22 3.97
C ALA A 51 -17.46 -8.49 5.31
N TYR A 52 -16.42 -8.42 6.15
CA TYR A 52 -16.44 -7.63 7.39
C TYR A 52 -16.61 -6.12 7.14
N ASP A 53 -16.14 -5.63 5.99
CA ASP A 53 -16.31 -4.26 5.50
C ASP A 53 -16.02 -3.17 6.55
N ARG A 54 -14.76 -3.04 6.98
CA ARG A 54 -14.35 -1.96 7.91
C ARG A 54 -14.66 -0.58 7.33
N SER A 55 -14.88 0.44 8.17
CA SER A 55 -14.96 1.82 7.68
C SER A 55 -13.70 2.21 6.90
N PHE A 56 -13.88 3.01 5.86
CA PHE A 56 -12.77 3.71 5.21
C PHE A 56 -11.95 4.47 6.24
N PHE A 57 -10.63 4.34 6.10
CA PHE A 57 -9.71 5.24 6.76
C PHE A 57 -9.53 6.50 5.88
N ILE A 58 -8.91 7.52 6.44
CA ILE A 58 -8.88 8.85 5.84
C ILE A 58 -8.36 8.91 4.39
N ASP A 59 -7.25 8.25 4.03
CA ASP A 59 -6.76 8.31 2.63
C ASP A 59 -7.72 7.60 1.68
N GLU A 60 -8.42 6.54 2.10
CA GLU A 60 -9.47 5.92 1.27
C GLU A 60 -10.54 6.95 0.95
N ILE A 61 -11.03 7.69 1.94
CA ILE A 61 -12.08 8.71 1.72
C ILE A 61 -11.60 9.79 0.75
N TYR A 62 -10.36 10.29 0.93
CA TYR A 62 -9.79 11.34 0.06
C TYR A 62 -9.80 10.97 -1.42
N LEU A 63 -9.48 9.71 -1.76
CA LEU A 63 -9.57 9.28 -3.15
C LEU A 63 -11.02 9.03 -3.56
N ASN A 64 -11.77 8.33 -2.72
CA ASN A 64 -13.03 7.72 -3.12
C ASN A 64 -14.22 8.69 -3.21
N VAL A 65 -14.14 9.84 -2.53
CA VAL A 65 -15.08 10.96 -2.73
C VAL A 65 -15.17 11.40 -4.19
N ASN A 66 -14.10 11.23 -4.98
CA ASN A 66 -14.08 11.56 -6.40
C ASN A 66 -14.97 10.64 -7.25
N PHE A 67 -15.30 9.42 -6.81
CA PHE A 67 -16.10 8.49 -7.62
C PHE A 67 -17.61 8.71 -7.52
N VAL A 68 -18.06 9.45 -6.51
CA VAL A 68 -19.50 9.63 -6.25
C VAL A 68 -20.11 10.65 -7.21
N GLY A 69 -19.49 11.83 -7.35
CA GLY A 69 -20.03 12.92 -8.15
C GLY A 69 -19.40 13.11 -9.54
N ARG A 70 -18.21 12.55 -9.81
CA ARG A 70 -17.48 12.81 -11.07
C ARG A 70 -17.76 11.78 -12.15
N SER A 71 -17.77 12.23 -13.41
CA SER A 71 -17.81 11.34 -14.59
C SER A 71 -16.44 10.73 -14.91
N PHE A 72 -16.40 9.73 -15.80
CA PHE A 72 -15.14 9.15 -16.29
C PHE A 72 -14.21 10.20 -16.91
N TRP A 73 -14.79 11.17 -17.65
CA TRP A 73 -14.03 12.25 -18.26
C TRP A 73 -13.41 13.18 -17.22
N GLN A 74 -14.18 13.58 -16.22
CA GLN A 74 -13.68 14.44 -15.14
C GLN A 74 -12.57 13.76 -14.33
N LEU A 75 -12.63 12.45 -14.11
CA LEU A 75 -11.53 11.70 -13.50
C LEU A 75 -10.24 11.70 -14.33
N ALA A 76 -10.35 11.88 -15.65
CA ALA A 76 -9.22 11.91 -16.57
C ALA A 76 -8.62 13.32 -16.75
N THR A 77 -9.45 14.37 -16.64
CA THR A 77 -9.06 15.73 -17.02
C THR A 77 -8.97 16.72 -15.87
N GLU A 78 -9.69 16.51 -14.77
CA GLU A 78 -9.71 17.42 -13.63
C GLU A 78 -8.80 16.93 -12.49
N PRO A 79 -8.13 17.83 -11.76
CA PRO A 79 -7.42 17.46 -10.54
C PRO A 79 -8.35 16.77 -9.55
N LEU A 80 -7.91 15.64 -8.97
CA LEU A 80 -8.67 14.92 -7.95
C LEU A 80 -8.75 15.76 -6.67
N LEU A 81 -9.89 15.69 -5.98
CA LEU A 81 -10.05 16.27 -4.66
C LEU A 81 -8.97 15.72 -3.71
N TYR A 82 -8.59 16.53 -2.73
CA TYR A 82 -7.62 16.16 -1.68
C TYR A 82 -6.26 15.73 -2.25
N GLU A 83 -5.82 16.35 -3.35
CA GLU A 83 -4.51 16.16 -4.01
C GLU A 83 -4.15 14.69 -4.30
N GLN A 84 -5.17 13.84 -4.49
CA GLN A 84 -4.95 12.42 -4.70
C GLN A 84 -4.37 12.13 -6.09
N LYS A 85 -3.64 11.03 -6.20
CA LYS A 85 -3.06 10.54 -7.45
C LYS A 85 -3.28 9.03 -7.56
N ALA A 86 -3.84 8.59 -8.69
CA ALA A 86 -3.98 7.18 -9.02
C ALA A 86 -3.96 6.97 -10.54
N PRO A 87 -3.53 5.80 -11.04
CA PRO A 87 -3.49 5.53 -12.48
C PRO A 87 -4.89 5.57 -13.12
N LEU A 88 -4.99 6.11 -14.34
CA LEU A 88 -6.29 6.31 -15.00
C LEU A 88 -7.07 5.02 -15.21
N GLY A 89 -6.40 3.93 -15.59
CA GLY A 89 -7.01 2.61 -15.74
C GLY A 89 -7.60 2.09 -14.42
N TYR A 90 -6.93 2.38 -13.29
CA TYR A 90 -7.48 2.10 -11.96
C TYR A 90 -8.74 2.94 -11.69
N LEU A 91 -8.66 4.26 -11.88
CA LEU A 91 -9.78 5.18 -11.63
C LEU A 91 -11.03 4.80 -12.42
N TRP A 92 -10.89 4.54 -13.71
CA TRP A 92 -12.03 4.16 -14.55
C TRP A 92 -12.59 2.81 -14.17
N THR A 93 -11.75 1.86 -13.79
CA THR A 93 -12.24 0.54 -13.35
C THR A 93 -13.03 0.66 -12.05
N VAL A 94 -12.54 1.42 -11.06
CA VAL A 94 -13.29 1.68 -9.81
C VAL A 94 -14.58 2.46 -10.08
N LYS A 95 -14.54 3.46 -10.96
CA LYS A 95 -15.76 4.19 -11.35
C LYS A 95 -16.78 3.27 -12.01
N LEU A 96 -16.35 2.33 -12.84
CA LEU A 96 -17.22 1.31 -13.43
C LEU A 96 -17.87 0.45 -12.34
N PHE A 97 -17.11 -0.03 -11.36
CA PHE A 97 -17.69 -0.73 -10.20
C PHE A 97 -18.69 0.12 -9.42
N ALA A 98 -18.41 1.41 -9.22
CA ALA A 98 -19.32 2.34 -8.56
C ALA A 98 -20.63 2.54 -9.34
N VAL A 99 -20.58 2.53 -10.68
CA VAL A 99 -21.77 2.63 -11.54
C VAL A 99 -22.58 1.34 -11.51
N LEU A 100 -21.92 0.18 -11.53
CA LEU A 100 -22.59 -1.12 -11.59
C LEU A 100 -23.19 -1.55 -10.24
N PHE A 101 -22.52 -1.26 -9.13
CA PHE A 101 -22.90 -1.77 -7.80
C PHE A 101 -23.22 -0.65 -6.78
N GLY A 102 -23.18 0.61 -7.21
CA GLY A 102 -23.34 1.78 -6.35
C GLY A 102 -22.02 2.25 -5.69
N PRO A 103 -21.98 3.47 -5.14
CA PRO A 103 -20.77 4.10 -4.57
C PRO A 103 -20.40 3.61 -3.14
N GLY A 104 -20.95 2.47 -2.71
CA GLY A 104 -20.69 1.90 -1.39
C GLY A 104 -19.22 1.45 -1.23
N GLN A 105 -18.77 1.32 0.03
CA GLN A 105 -17.35 1.06 0.32
C GLN A 105 -16.85 -0.26 -0.28
N GLN A 106 -17.66 -1.32 -0.18
CA GLN A 106 -17.32 -2.63 -0.76
C GLN A 106 -17.19 -2.58 -2.28
N ALA A 107 -18.09 -1.87 -2.98
CA ALA A 107 -18.01 -1.72 -4.43
C ALA A 107 -16.71 -1.04 -4.86
N LEU A 108 -16.29 -0.01 -4.13
CA LEU A 108 -15.06 0.72 -4.40
C LEU A 108 -13.79 -0.06 -4.05
N ARG A 109 -13.87 -1.04 -3.13
CA ARG A 109 -12.78 -1.98 -2.79
C ARG A 109 -12.70 -3.19 -3.71
N LEU A 110 -13.77 -3.48 -4.46
CA LEU A 110 -13.91 -4.74 -5.17
C LEU A 110 -12.78 -4.96 -6.19
N PHE A 111 -12.34 -3.91 -6.89
CA PHE A 111 -11.24 -4.03 -7.83
C PHE A 111 -9.91 -4.41 -7.15
N SER A 112 -9.62 -3.81 -5.98
CA SER A 112 -8.44 -4.14 -5.18
C SER A 112 -8.48 -5.58 -4.68
N LEU A 113 -9.65 -6.05 -4.23
CA LEU A 113 -9.83 -7.44 -3.78
C LEU A 113 -9.58 -8.40 -4.94
N LEU A 114 -10.26 -8.22 -6.06
CA LEU A 114 -10.12 -9.09 -7.23
C LEU A 114 -8.68 -9.12 -7.74
N SER A 115 -7.99 -7.98 -7.70
CA SER A 115 -6.59 -7.89 -8.09
C SER A 115 -5.66 -8.65 -7.13
N SER A 116 -5.93 -8.59 -5.83
CA SER A 116 -5.17 -9.36 -4.82
C SER A 116 -5.40 -10.87 -4.93
N LEU A 117 -6.64 -11.29 -5.21
CA LEU A 117 -6.96 -12.71 -5.46
C LEU A 117 -6.28 -13.22 -6.75
N ALA A 118 -6.35 -12.42 -7.82
CA ALA A 118 -5.64 -12.72 -9.07
C ALA A 118 -4.12 -12.77 -8.86
N ALA A 119 -3.55 -11.89 -8.03
CA ALA A 119 -2.13 -11.89 -7.72
C ALA A 119 -1.67 -13.21 -7.07
N LEU A 120 -2.45 -13.78 -6.13
CA LEU A 120 -2.16 -15.10 -5.55
C LEU A 120 -2.08 -16.19 -6.64
N LEU A 121 -3.01 -16.16 -7.59
CA LEU A 121 -3.06 -17.13 -8.69
C LEU A 121 -1.93 -16.95 -9.70
N VAL A 122 -1.66 -15.71 -10.13
CA VAL A 122 -0.61 -15.39 -11.11
C VAL A 122 0.79 -15.60 -10.52
N LEU A 123 0.96 -15.45 -9.20
CA LEU A 123 2.21 -15.77 -8.53
C LEU A 123 2.60 -17.24 -8.72
N VAL A 124 1.66 -18.18 -8.84
CA VAL A 124 1.98 -19.61 -8.98
C VAL A 124 2.83 -19.91 -10.23
N PRO A 125 2.40 -19.60 -11.47
CA PRO A 125 3.22 -19.83 -12.65
C PRO A 125 4.50 -18.97 -12.66
N VAL A 126 4.47 -17.76 -12.10
CA VAL A 126 5.66 -16.92 -11.95
C VAL A 126 6.68 -17.61 -11.03
N ALA A 127 6.28 -18.01 -9.83
CA ALA A 127 7.13 -18.68 -8.86
C ALA A 127 7.70 -19.99 -9.40
N ARG A 128 6.91 -20.79 -10.15
CA ARG A 128 7.39 -22.03 -10.81
C ARG A 128 8.55 -21.79 -11.79
N HIS A 129 8.66 -20.58 -12.35
CA HIS A 129 9.79 -20.22 -13.20
C HIS A 129 11.08 -19.98 -12.41
N PHE A 130 11.00 -19.51 -11.16
CA PHE A 130 12.17 -19.17 -10.34
C PHE A 130 12.52 -20.24 -9.30
N LEU A 131 11.53 -21.00 -8.83
CA LEU A 131 11.59 -21.81 -7.62
C LEU A 131 11.26 -23.29 -7.88
N ARG A 132 11.72 -24.16 -6.98
CA ARG A 132 11.29 -25.58 -6.92
C ARG A 132 9.91 -25.70 -6.26
N PRO A 133 9.24 -26.87 -6.32
CA PRO A 133 7.86 -27.02 -5.81
C PRO A 133 7.63 -26.48 -4.40
N TRP A 134 8.50 -26.79 -3.43
CA TRP A 134 8.37 -26.26 -2.06
C TRP A 134 8.73 -24.77 -1.94
N GLY A 135 9.63 -24.26 -2.78
CA GLY A 135 9.86 -22.82 -2.89
C GLY A 135 8.64 -22.07 -3.43
N VAL A 136 7.89 -22.68 -4.36
CA VAL A 136 6.59 -22.12 -4.83
C VAL A 136 5.59 -22.04 -3.69
N VAL A 137 5.46 -23.11 -2.89
CA VAL A 137 4.61 -23.09 -1.69
C VAL A 137 5.04 -21.97 -0.75
N ALA A 138 6.35 -21.82 -0.49
CA ALA A 138 6.87 -20.77 0.39
C ALA A 138 6.58 -19.34 -0.14
N ALA A 139 6.77 -19.09 -1.43
CA ALA A 139 6.47 -17.78 -2.03
C ALA A 139 4.98 -17.44 -1.95
N VAL A 140 4.11 -18.43 -2.19
CA VAL A 140 2.65 -18.25 -2.09
C VAL A 140 2.23 -18.10 -0.63
N ALA A 141 2.81 -18.84 0.30
CA ALA A 141 2.56 -18.69 1.74
C ALA A 141 2.94 -17.29 2.25
N LEU A 142 4.08 -16.75 1.80
CA LEU A 142 4.49 -15.37 2.10
C LEU A 142 3.43 -14.35 1.63
N LEU A 143 2.96 -14.45 0.38
CA LEU A 143 1.92 -13.53 -0.12
C LEU A 143 0.56 -13.76 0.56
N ALA A 144 0.21 -15.02 0.84
CA ALA A 144 -1.05 -15.41 1.44
C ALA A 144 -1.20 -14.83 2.87
N ALA A 145 -0.12 -14.88 3.67
CA ALA A 145 -0.08 -14.43 5.06
C ALA A 145 0.52 -13.03 5.28
N SER A 146 0.91 -12.32 4.21
CA SER A 146 1.43 -10.95 4.32
C SER A 146 0.31 -10.00 4.75
N ASP A 147 0.41 -9.47 5.98
CA ASP A 147 -0.58 -8.55 6.53
C ASP A 147 -0.68 -7.26 5.70
N SER A 148 0.45 -6.73 5.22
CA SER A 148 0.52 -5.61 4.27
C SER A 148 -0.26 -5.90 2.98
N CYS A 149 -0.06 -7.07 2.36
CA CYS A 149 -0.74 -7.42 1.12
C CYS A 149 -2.23 -7.74 1.33
N ILE A 150 -2.62 -8.26 2.51
CA ILE A 150 -4.02 -8.45 2.90
C ILE A 150 -4.69 -7.09 3.11
N TYR A 151 -4.02 -6.16 3.81
CA TYR A 151 -4.52 -4.80 4.01
C TYR A 151 -4.78 -4.09 2.68
N HIS A 152 -3.81 -4.08 1.77
CA HIS A 152 -3.95 -3.45 0.45
C HIS A 152 -4.96 -4.18 -0.46
N ALA A 153 -5.32 -5.44 -0.17
CA ALA A 153 -6.41 -6.11 -0.87
C ALA A 153 -7.76 -5.44 -0.61
N LEU A 154 -7.91 -4.80 0.56
CA LEU A 154 -9.17 -4.22 1.05
C LEU A 154 -9.10 -2.71 1.19
N GLU A 155 -8.08 -2.14 0.60
CA GLU A 155 -7.94 -0.70 0.49
C GLU A 155 -8.49 -0.27 -0.85
N ALA A 156 -9.43 0.69 -0.87
CA ALA A 156 -9.93 1.31 -2.10
C ALA A 156 -8.88 2.26 -2.72
N LYS A 157 -7.67 1.72 -2.95
CA LYS A 157 -6.48 2.33 -3.56
C LYS A 157 -5.82 1.35 -4.52
N GLN A 158 -4.96 1.86 -5.39
CA GLN A 158 -4.33 1.10 -6.47
C GLN A 158 -3.30 0.03 -6.05
N TYR A 159 -2.86 -0.02 -4.79
CA TYR A 159 -1.65 -0.78 -4.42
C TYR A 159 -1.72 -2.29 -4.67
N ALA A 160 -2.89 -2.94 -4.50
CA ALA A 160 -3.08 -4.34 -4.88
C ALA A 160 -2.99 -4.56 -6.41
N VAL A 161 -3.44 -3.57 -7.19
CA VAL A 161 -3.35 -3.57 -8.66
C VAL A 161 -1.90 -3.39 -9.11
N GLU A 162 -1.11 -2.56 -8.41
CA GLU A 162 0.31 -2.37 -8.70
C GLU A 162 1.13 -3.64 -8.45
N LEU A 163 0.81 -4.38 -7.38
CA LEU A 163 1.37 -5.70 -7.12
C LEU A 163 1.00 -6.70 -8.24
N LEU A 164 -0.27 -6.76 -8.62
CA LEU A 164 -0.73 -7.61 -9.72
C LEU A 164 -0.05 -7.23 -11.05
N ALA A 165 0.09 -5.94 -11.35
CA ALA A 165 0.74 -5.46 -12.56
C ALA A 165 2.19 -5.94 -12.65
N THR A 166 2.91 -5.95 -11.52
CA THR A 166 4.27 -6.52 -11.45
C THR A 166 4.28 -8.02 -11.74
N LEU A 167 3.35 -8.78 -11.16
CA LEU A 167 3.21 -10.21 -11.43
C LEU A 167 2.84 -10.51 -12.89
N LEU A 168 1.95 -9.71 -13.48
CA LEU A 168 1.60 -9.82 -14.89
C LEU A 168 2.79 -9.47 -15.78
N ALA A 169 3.58 -8.45 -15.45
CA ALA A 169 4.81 -8.12 -16.18
C ALA A 169 5.82 -9.29 -16.14
N LEU A 170 6.02 -9.91 -14.97
CA LEU A 170 6.84 -11.12 -14.81
C LEU A 170 6.27 -12.33 -15.57
N TRP A 171 4.95 -12.51 -15.56
CA TRP A 171 4.30 -13.58 -16.31
C TRP A 171 4.44 -13.39 -17.82
N LEU A 172 4.27 -12.16 -18.32
CA LEU A 172 4.51 -11.80 -19.73
C LEU A 172 5.98 -12.04 -20.10
N TYR A 173 6.92 -11.65 -19.25
CA TYR A 173 8.34 -11.98 -19.41
C TYR A 173 8.54 -13.50 -19.63
N ILE A 174 7.93 -14.34 -18.80
CA ILE A 174 8.04 -15.81 -18.94
C ILE A 174 7.38 -16.31 -20.22
N ARG A 175 6.21 -15.77 -20.57
CA ARG A 175 5.40 -16.21 -21.72
C ARG A 175 6.04 -15.90 -23.07
N TYR A 176 6.76 -14.78 -23.16
CA TYR A 176 7.33 -14.24 -24.38
C TYR A 176 8.86 -14.39 -24.44
N GLN A 177 9.46 -15.27 -23.64
CA GLN A 177 10.90 -15.57 -23.66
C GLN A 177 11.20 -17.03 -24.06
N PRO A 178 12.10 -17.27 -25.04
CA PRO A 178 12.74 -16.27 -25.91
C PRO A 178 11.74 -15.55 -26.82
N VAL A 179 12.09 -14.33 -27.25
CA VAL A 179 11.17 -13.43 -27.98
C VAL A 179 10.57 -14.13 -29.20
N PRO A 180 9.23 -14.22 -29.30
CA PRO A 180 8.58 -14.94 -30.39
C PRO A 180 8.55 -14.14 -31.69
N SER A 181 7.74 -14.64 -32.64
CA SER A 181 7.37 -13.97 -33.90
C SER A 181 6.93 -12.51 -33.70
N ARG A 182 6.90 -11.74 -34.79
CA ARG A 182 6.42 -10.33 -34.79
C ARG A 182 5.09 -10.14 -34.07
N ARG A 183 4.16 -11.09 -34.21
CA ARG A 183 2.88 -11.07 -33.48
C ARG A 183 3.07 -11.10 -31.97
N GLY A 184 3.93 -11.97 -31.46
CA GLY A 184 4.17 -12.06 -30.02
C GLY A 184 4.99 -10.89 -29.49
N GLN A 185 5.88 -10.28 -30.29
CA GLN A 185 6.52 -9.00 -29.95
C GLN A 185 5.48 -7.89 -29.76
N LEU A 186 4.53 -7.77 -30.70
CA LEU A 186 3.45 -6.80 -30.61
C LEU A 186 2.55 -7.07 -29.39
N GLN A 187 2.16 -8.32 -29.15
CA GLN A 187 1.35 -8.69 -27.99
C GLN A 187 2.05 -8.34 -26.67
N TRP A 188 3.34 -8.68 -26.53
CA TRP A 188 4.11 -8.33 -25.33
C TRP A 188 4.24 -6.82 -25.15
N GLY A 189 4.45 -6.09 -26.25
CA GLY A 189 4.45 -4.63 -26.29
C GLY A 189 3.13 -4.04 -25.81
N LEU A 190 2.01 -4.46 -26.40
CA LEU A 190 0.68 -3.94 -26.07
C LEU A 190 0.24 -4.29 -24.65
N PHE A 191 0.47 -5.52 -24.19
CA PHE A 191 0.10 -5.91 -22.82
C PHE A 191 0.94 -5.17 -21.77
N GLY A 192 2.26 -5.03 -21.97
CA GLY A 192 3.08 -4.24 -21.07
C GLY A 192 2.72 -2.74 -21.11
N ALA A 193 2.42 -2.21 -22.30
CA ALA A 193 1.94 -0.83 -22.46
C ALA A 193 0.63 -0.59 -21.72
N LEU A 194 -0.29 -1.57 -21.71
CA LEU A 194 -1.55 -1.48 -20.97
C LEU A 194 -1.32 -1.44 -19.45
N LEU A 195 -0.38 -2.21 -18.91
CA LEU A 195 -0.10 -2.25 -17.46
C LEU A 195 0.25 -0.88 -16.89
N VAL A 196 0.95 -0.04 -17.67
CA VAL A 196 1.33 1.33 -17.27
C VAL A 196 0.12 2.16 -16.86
N TRP A 197 -1.04 1.97 -17.52
CA TRP A 197 -2.28 2.69 -17.21
C TRP A 197 -2.93 2.28 -15.88
N PHE A 198 -2.54 1.13 -15.32
CA PHE A 198 -3.09 0.60 -14.06
C PHE A 198 -2.13 0.76 -12.88
N SER A 199 -0.85 1.05 -13.11
CA SER A 199 0.17 1.07 -12.07
C SER A 199 1.29 2.04 -12.44
N PHE A 200 1.42 3.16 -11.73
CA PHE A 200 2.54 4.08 -11.95
C PHE A 200 3.92 3.43 -11.80
N PRO A 201 4.21 2.63 -10.74
CA PRO A 201 5.54 2.09 -10.54
C PRO A 201 5.88 0.90 -11.45
N VAL A 202 4.93 0.39 -12.26
CA VAL A 202 5.23 -0.75 -13.16
C VAL A 202 6.26 -0.37 -14.22
N ILE A 203 6.45 0.92 -14.49
CA ILE A 203 7.49 1.39 -15.39
C ILE A 203 8.89 1.03 -14.88
N PHE A 204 9.14 1.04 -13.55
CA PHE A 204 10.42 0.58 -13.00
C PHE A 204 10.64 -0.91 -13.28
N VAL A 205 9.56 -1.70 -13.25
CA VAL A 205 9.59 -3.13 -13.56
C VAL A 205 9.88 -3.35 -15.04
N LEU A 206 9.12 -2.72 -15.94
CA LEU A 206 9.27 -2.86 -17.39
C LEU A 206 10.62 -2.33 -17.87
N ALA A 207 11.07 -1.17 -17.38
CA ALA A 207 12.37 -0.61 -17.71
C ALA A 207 13.51 -1.48 -17.16
N GLY A 208 13.41 -1.97 -15.92
CA GLY A 208 14.38 -2.91 -15.35
C GLY A 208 14.49 -4.19 -16.17
N MET A 209 13.36 -4.76 -16.61
CA MET A 209 13.34 -5.90 -17.53
C MET A 209 13.98 -5.57 -18.87
N ALA A 210 13.67 -4.41 -19.46
CA ALA A 210 14.22 -3.98 -20.74
C ALA A 210 15.74 -3.84 -20.68
N VAL A 211 16.28 -3.24 -19.61
CA VAL A 211 17.72 -3.11 -19.37
C VAL A 211 18.35 -4.49 -19.17
N ALA A 212 17.81 -5.34 -18.30
CA ALA A 212 18.36 -6.68 -18.05
C ALA A 212 18.46 -7.51 -19.33
N LEU A 213 17.38 -7.55 -20.12
CA LEU A 213 17.29 -8.36 -21.33
C LEU A 213 18.10 -7.76 -22.49
N GLY A 214 18.04 -6.45 -22.68
CA GLY A 214 18.80 -5.73 -23.69
C GLY A 214 20.30 -5.88 -23.47
N CYS A 215 20.79 -5.61 -22.25
CA CYS A 215 22.19 -5.80 -21.91
C CYS A 215 22.63 -7.27 -22.06
N ALA A 216 21.81 -8.24 -21.63
CA ALA A 216 22.15 -9.65 -21.78
C ALA A 216 22.27 -10.07 -23.27
N ALA A 217 21.37 -9.60 -24.14
CA ALA A 217 21.42 -9.89 -25.57
C ALA A 217 22.61 -9.19 -26.25
N LEU A 218 22.88 -7.93 -25.92
CA LEU A 218 24.02 -7.16 -26.42
C LEU A 218 25.36 -7.79 -26.02
N LEU A 219 25.51 -8.18 -24.74
CA LEU A 219 26.72 -8.85 -24.24
C LEU A 219 26.96 -10.21 -24.91
N ARG A 220 25.89 -10.90 -25.30
CA ARG A 220 25.95 -12.14 -26.08
C ARG A 220 26.10 -11.91 -27.59
N ARG A 221 26.06 -10.65 -28.04
CA ARG A 221 26.03 -10.24 -29.45
C ARG A 221 24.88 -10.88 -30.26
N ASP A 222 23.74 -11.14 -29.60
CA ASP A 222 22.54 -11.69 -30.22
C ASP A 222 21.70 -10.58 -30.87
N TRP A 223 22.16 -10.09 -32.02
CA TRP A 223 21.52 -9.01 -32.77
C TRP A 223 20.07 -9.32 -33.21
N PRO A 224 19.72 -10.55 -33.63
CA PRO A 224 18.32 -10.91 -33.86
C PRO A 224 17.44 -10.65 -32.62
N GLN A 225 17.90 -11.07 -31.44
CA GLN A 225 17.16 -10.85 -30.20
C GLN A 225 17.08 -9.37 -29.81
N VAL A 226 18.16 -8.59 -29.98
CA VAL A 226 18.15 -7.13 -29.78
C VAL A 226 17.09 -6.46 -30.65
N ARG A 227 17.04 -6.80 -31.95
CA ARG A 227 16.03 -6.25 -32.88
C ARG A 227 14.61 -6.68 -32.48
N ALA A 228 14.43 -7.88 -31.96
CA ALA A 228 13.14 -8.39 -31.51
C ALA A 228 12.62 -7.63 -30.27
N TYR A 229 13.51 -7.06 -29.44
CA TYR A 229 13.15 -6.25 -28.28
C TYR A 229 12.70 -4.82 -28.59
N VAL A 230 13.12 -4.27 -29.74
CA VAL A 230 12.82 -2.87 -30.09
C VAL A 230 11.32 -2.60 -30.07
N LEU A 231 10.51 -3.47 -30.70
CA LEU A 231 9.06 -3.26 -30.78
C LEU A 231 8.39 -3.22 -29.39
N PRO A 232 8.50 -4.26 -28.53
CA PRO A 232 7.82 -4.24 -27.23
C PRO A 232 8.32 -3.11 -26.34
N PHE A 233 9.63 -2.84 -26.30
CA PHE A 233 10.18 -1.81 -25.41
C PHE A 233 9.78 -0.41 -25.87
N SER A 234 9.72 -0.16 -27.18
CA SER A 234 9.17 1.08 -27.72
C SER A 234 7.69 1.25 -27.39
N CYS A 235 6.88 0.19 -27.45
CA CYS A 235 5.47 0.28 -27.03
C CYS A 235 5.34 0.71 -25.56
N TRP A 236 6.17 0.16 -24.67
CA TRP A 236 6.13 0.51 -23.25
C TRP A 236 6.56 1.96 -23.01
N LEU A 237 7.66 2.38 -23.63
CA LEU A 237 8.18 3.74 -23.54
C LEU A 237 7.17 4.76 -24.08
N LEU A 238 6.56 4.49 -25.24
CA LEU A 238 5.54 5.34 -25.83
C LEU A 238 4.29 5.41 -24.94
N SER A 239 3.83 4.29 -24.38
CA SER A 239 2.68 4.26 -23.47
C SER A 239 2.93 5.08 -22.21
N PHE A 240 4.11 4.94 -21.60
CA PHE A 240 4.51 5.76 -20.46
C PHE A 240 4.63 7.25 -20.83
N GLY A 241 5.24 7.58 -21.97
CA GLY A 241 5.33 8.96 -22.46
C GLY A 241 3.95 9.58 -22.66
N LEU A 242 2.99 8.84 -23.23
CA LEU A 242 1.61 9.27 -23.39
C LEU A 242 0.91 9.46 -22.04
N GLN A 243 1.01 8.50 -21.11
CA GLN A 243 0.45 8.64 -19.77
C GLN A 243 1.04 9.85 -19.05
N TYR A 244 2.35 10.05 -19.16
CA TYR A 244 3.03 11.16 -18.52
C TYR A 244 2.54 12.50 -19.08
N ALA A 245 2.55 12.67 -20.40
CA ALA A 245 2.16 13.91 -21.06
C ALA A 245 0.67 14.25 -20.88
N LEU A 246 -0.20 13.24 -20.92
CA LEU A 246 -1.65 13.45 -20.88
C LEU A 246 -2.20 13.55 -19.46
N TYR A 247 -1.52 12.93 -18.48
CA TYR A 247 -2.04 12.74 -17.13
C TYR A 247 -1.05 13.17 -16.03
N ILE A 248 0.08 12.48 -15.87
CA ILE A 248 0.98 12.69 -14.70
C ILE A 248 1.51 14.13 -14.63
N SER A 249 1.90 14.71 -15.78
CA SER A 249 2.45 16.07 -15.86
C SER A 249 1.48 17.16 -15.42
N LYS A 250 0.17 16.88 -15.43
CA LYS A 250 -0.88 17.82 -15.05
C LYS A 250 -1.13 17.89 -13.55
N PHE A 251 -0.57 16.96 -12.78
CA PHE A 251 -0.64 16.97 -11.32
C PHE A 251 0.62 17.63 -10.76
N PRO A 252 0.60 18.94 -10.43
CA PRO A 252 1.76 19.59 -9.84
C PRO A 252 2.25 18.81 -8.61
N GLN A 253 3.56 18.78 -8.42
CA GLN A 253 4.13 18.33 -7.17
C GLN A 253 3.83 19.40 -6.12
N SER A 254 3.02 19.08 -5.11
CA SER A 254 2.74 20.03 -4.05
C SER A 254 3.93 20.06 -3.09
N ALA A 255 4.40 21.28 -2.79
CA ALA A 255 5.58 21.49 -1.95
C ALA A 255 5.38 20.90 -0.55
N TRP A 256 4.18 21.05 0.03
CA TRP A 256 3.85 20.48 1.34
C TRP A 256 3.94 18.95 1.35
N LEU A 257 3.58 18.27 0.25
CA LEU A 257 3.60 16.80 0.20
C LEU A 257 5.02 16.27 0.12
N MET A 258 5.89 16.97 -0.62
CA MET A 258 7.32 16.63 -0.66
C MET A 258 7.96 16.87 0.70
N ASP A 259 7.69 18.02 1.32
CA ASP A 259 8.13 18.33 2.69
C ASP A 259 7.61 17.29 3.69
N PHE A 260 6.33 16.91 3.61
CA PHE A 260 5.74 15.90 4.47
C PHE A 260 6.44 14.55 4.36
N PHE A 261 6.69 14.05 3.14
CA PHE A 261 7.39 12.76 2.96
C PHE A 261 8.86 12.82 3.33
N ASP A 262 9.52 13.95 3.13
CA ASP A 262 10.90 14.16 3.52
C ASP A 262 11.04 14.23 5.05
N GLN A 263 10.33 15.17 5.68
CA GLN A 263 10.45 15.47 7.11
C GLN A 263 9.83 14.40 8.01
N GLN A 264 8.67 13.82 7.65
CA GLN A 264 7.98 12.88 8.53
C GLN A 264 8.46 11.44 8.38
N TYR A 265 9.01 11.08 7.21
CA TYR A 265 9.28 9.69 6.86
C TYR A 265 10.66 9.41 6.28
N ASP A 266 11.51 10.44 6.12
CA ASP A 266 12.84 10.30 5.53
C ASP A 266 12.76 9.52 4.20
N ALA A 267 11.77 9.86 3.37
CA ALA A 267 11.33 9.00 2.26
C ALA A 267 12.23 9.07 1.02
N PHE A 268 13.08 10.10 0.90
CA PHE A 268 13.93 10.30 -0.27
C PHE A 268 15.36 9.83 0.00
N MET A 269 15.99 9.23 -1.01
CA MET A 269 17.36 8.74 -0.88
C MET A 269 18.33 9.93 -0.75
N PRO A 270 19.13 10.01 0.33
CA PRO A 270 20.12 11.07 0.48
C PRO A 270 21.33 10.84 -0.42
N TRP A 271 21.95 11.92 -0.89
CA TRP A 271 23.19 11.86 -1.68
C TRP A 271 24.46 11.87 -0.82
N SER A 272 24.36 12.26 0.46
CA SER A 272 25.52 12.30 1.34
C SER A 272 25.95 10.88 1.73
N PRO A 273 27.23 10.49 1.57
CA PRO A 273 27.70 9.15 1.90
C PRO A 273 27.45 8.75 3.37
N THR A 274 27.50 9.73 4.28
CA THR A 274 27.27 9.54 5.72
C THR A 274 25.83 9.20 6.06
N ALA A 275 24.84 9.72 5.31
CA ALA A 275 23.44 9.40 5.50
C ALA A 275 22.97 8.20 4.67
N LEU A 276 23.59 7.96 3.51
CA LEU A 276 23.17 6.92 2.56
C LEU A 276 23.20 5.51 3.16
N LEU A 277 24.28 5.12 3.85
CA LEU A 277 24.40 3.76 4.40
C LEU A 277 23.39 3.48 5.53
N PRO A 278 23.23 4.35 6.55
CA PRO A 278 22.17 4.20 7.54
C PRO A 278 20.77 4.18 6.91
N TRP A 279 20.53 5.06 5.93
CA TRP A 279 19.25 5.14 5.24
C TRP A 279 18.94 3.84 4.48
N LEU A 280 19.88 3.33 3.68
CA LEU A 280 19.72 2.08 2.95
C LEU A 280 19.51 0.90 3.90
N ALA A 281 20.27 0.82 4.99
CA ALA A 281 20.10 -0.23 5.99
C ALA A 281 18.70 -0.18 6.62
N HIS A 282 18.26 1.02 7.02
CA HIS A 282 16.93 1.24 7.58
C HIS A 282 15.82 0.87 6.59
N LYS A 283 15.83 1.45 5.38
CA LYS A 283 14.79 1.19 4.36
C LYS A 283 14.76 -0.26 3.92
N THR A 284 15.92 -0.91 3.76
CA THR A 284 15.99 -2.34 3.43
C THR A 284 15.39 -3.21 4.54
N TYR A 285 15.63 -2.87 5.80
CA TYR A 285 14.99 -3.55 6.92
C TYR A 285 13.46 -3.31 6.91
N MET A 286 13.02 -2.07 6.67
CA MET A 286 11.59 -1.74 6.58
C MET A 286 10.87 -2.47 5.45
N LEU A 287 11.54 -2.91 4.39
CA LEU A 287 10.94 -3.79 3.36
C LEU A 287 10.35 -5.08 3.91
N THR A 288 10.89 -5.59 5.02
CA THR A 288 10.36 -6.78 5.69
C THR A 288 9.09 -6.51 6.49
N GLN A 289 8.81 -5.25 6.83
CA GLN A 289 7.52 -4.79 7.35
C GLN A 289 6.56 -4.39 6.21
N HIS A 290 6.97 -3.47 5.34
CA HIS A 290 6.22 -3.06 4.15
C HIS A 290 7.18 -3.01 2.95
N PRO A 291 6.95 -3.81 1.89
CA PRO A 291 5.64 -4.35 1.52
C PRO A 291 5.41 -5.82 1.96
N LEU A 292 6.40 -6.47 2.58
CA LEU A 292 6.35 -7.91 2.81
C LEU A 292 5.41 -8.34 3.94
N GLY A 293 5.20 -7.53 4.96
CA GLY A 293 4.26 -7.85 6.04
C GLY A 293 4.68 -9.04 6.92
N LEU A 294 5.98 -9.18 7.19
CA LEU A 294 6.56 -10.35 7.85
C LEU A 294 6.97 -10.10 9.31
N MET A 295 6.69 -8.92 9.83
CA MET A 295 6.96 -8.57 11.24
C MET A 295 5.66 -8.57 12.04
N PRO A 296 5.66 -9.02 13.31
CA PRO A 296 4.50 -8.93 14.18
C PRO A 296 3.97 -7.48 14.29
N HIS A 297 2.66 -7.30 14.16
CA HIS A 297 2.01 -5.99 14.26
C HIS A 297 1.79 -5.63 15.75
N LYS A 298 2.21 -4.40 16.13
CA LYS A 298 2.02 -3.71 17.43
C LYS A 298 1.35 -4.53 18.56
N GLU A 299 2.18 -5.20 19.35
CA GLU A 299 1.96 -5.41 20.79
C GLU A 299 3.23 -4.92 21.51
N ASP A 300 3.73 -3.74 21.13
CA ASP A 300 4.88 -3.15 21.82
C ASP A 300 4.38 -2.61 23.17
N SER A 301 4.63 -3.34 24.24
CA SER A 301 4.75 -2.74 25.58
C SER A 301 5.63 -1.49 25.46
N GLU A 302 5.36 -0.41 26.19
CA GLU A 302 6.17 0.83 26.15
C GLU A 302 7.69 0.55 26.25
N PHE A 303 8.05 -0.49 27.00
CA PHE A 303 9.41 -1.03 27.11
C PHE A 303 10.06 -1.39 25.77
N LEU A 304 9.35 -2.06 24.85
CA LEU A 304 9.87 -2.45 23.54
C LEU A 304 9.90 -1.27 22.56
N LEU A 305 9.04 -0.25 22.72
CA LEU A 305 9.01 0.90 21.82
C LEU A 305 10.35 1.66 21.80
N PHE A 306 10.99 1.81 22.97
CA PHE A 306 12.24 2.54 23.13
C PHE A 306 13.48 1.63 23.20
N SER A 307 13.29 0.31 23.08
CA SER A 307 14.39 -0.67 23.22
C SER A 307 14.92 -1.15 21.87
N PRO A 308 16.25 -1.29 21.70
CA PRO A 308 16.83 -1.93 20.51
C PRO A 308 16.38 -3.41 20.35
N TRP A 309 15.92 -4.06 21.43
CA TRP A 309 15.40 -5.43 21.40
C TRP A 309 14.18 -5.60 20.48
N ARG A 310 13.45 -4.52 20.17
CA ARG A 310 12.32 -4.54 19.23
C ARG A 310 12.69 -5.13 17.87
N TYR A 311 13.91 -4.88 17.41
CA TYR A 311 14.39 -5.35 16.11
C TYR A 311 14.70 -6.85 16.12
N VAL A 312 15.12 -7.38 17.28
CA VAL A 312 15.42 -8.80 17.47
C VAL A 312 14.13 -9.59 17.62
N VAL A 313 13.21 -9.12 18.45
CA VAL A 313 11.93 -9.78 18.76
C VAL A 313 10.99 -9.83 17.54
N LYS A 314 11.01 -8.79 16.68
CA LYS A 314 10.17 -8.76 15.48
C LYS A 314 10.64 -9.69 14.35
N LEU A 315 11.77 -10.37 14.50
CA LEU A 315 12.32 -11.35 13.55
C LEU A 315 12.49 -10.84 12.11
N GLY A 316 12.48 -9.52 11.88
CA GLY A 316 12.72 -8.94 10.55
C GLY A 316 14.10 -9.30 9.98
N TRP A 317 15.10 -9.43 10.87
CA TRP A 317 16.46 -9.84 10.51
C TRP A 317 16.51 -11.27 9.93
N LEU A 318 15.62 -12.16 10.35
CA LEU A 318 15.54 -13.53 9.84
C LEU A 318 15.07 -13.52 8.37
N HIS A 319 13.96 -12.83 8.11
CA HIS A 319 13.41 -12.67 6.78
C HIS A 319 14.38 -11.94 5.85
N LEU A 320 15.02 -10.88 6.35
CA LEU A 320 16.05 -10.15 5.63
C LEU A 320 17.25 -11.04 5.29
N GLY A 321 17.69 -11.89 6.22
CA GLY A 321 18.77 -12.85 5.99
C GLY A 321 18.45 -13.82 4.85
N PHE A 322 17.24 -14.39 4.82
CA PHE A 322 16.80 -15.25 3.72
C PHE A 322 16.64 -14.51 2.39
N LEU A 323 16.16 -13.26 2.44
CA LEU A 323 16.03 -12.41 1.25
C LEU A 323 17.41 -12.11 0.65
N LEU A 324 18.37 -11.65 1.45
CA LEU A 324 19.73 -11.33 1.00
C LEU A 324 20.48 -12.59 0.53
N ALA A 325 20.36 -13.70 1.28
CA ALA A 325 20.93 -14.98 0.86
C ALA A 325 20.31 -15.46 -0.45
N GLY A 326 18.99 -15.35 -0.60
CA GLY A 326 18.28 -15.69 -1.82
C GLY A 326 18.72 -14.85 -3.01
N ALA A 327 18.87 -13.54 -2.84
CA ALA A 327 19.39 -12.63 -3.85
C ALA A 327 20.82 -13.00 -4.27
N ALA A 328 21.72 -13.24 -3.31
CA ALA A 328 23.11 -13.63 -3.58
C ALA A 328 23.22 -14.99 -4.28
N LEU A 329 22.44 -15.98 -3.85
CA LEU A 329 22.40 -17.30 -4.48
C LEU A 329 21.81 -17.23 -5.89
N LEU A 330 20.79 -16.40 -6.12
CA LEU A 330 20.19 -16.21 -7.43
C LEU A 330 21.17 -15.51 -8.38
N LEU A 331 21.93 -14.52 -7.92
CA LEU A 331 23.00 -13.88 -8.69
C LEU A 331 24.04 -14.89 -9.19
N ARG A 332 24.43 -15.84 -8.31
CA ARG A 332 25.37 -16.91 -8.66
C ARG A 332 24.75 -17.93 -9.62
N ALA A 333 23.48 -18.28 -9.43
CA ALA A 333 22.82 -19.31 -10.22
C ALA A 333 22.36 -18.84 -11.60
N ASN A 334 21.80 -17.63 -11.69
CA ASN A 334 21.31 -17.03 -12.94
C ASN A 334 21.26 -15.50 -12.85
N ARG A 335 22.30 -14.85 -13.37
CA ARG A 335 22.43 -13.39 -13.37
C ARG A 335 21.26 -12.67 -14.03
N LEU A 336 20.71 -13.21 -15.12
CA LEU A 336 19.58 -12.58 -15.82
C LEU A 336 18.34 -12.54 -14.93
N LYS A 337 17.98 -13.67 -14.31
CA LYS A 337 16.85 -13.74 -13.36
C LYS A 337 17.05 -12.80 -12.19
N PHE A 338 18.27 -12.70 -11.67
CA PHE A 338 18.61 -11.74 -10.62
C PHE A 338 18.32 -10.30 -11.07
N PHE A 339 18.88 -9.85 -12.20
CA PHE A 339 18.71 -8.47 -12.66
C PHE A 339 17.27 -8.13 -13.05
N VAL A 340 16.51 -9.09 -13.59
CA VAL A 340 15.06 -8.91 -13.84
C VAL A 340 14.30 -8.59 -12.55
N LEU A 341 14.69 -9.17 -11.41
CA LEU A 341 14.04 -8.92 -10.12
C LEU A 341 14.58 -7.69 -9.38
N THR A 342 15.86 -7.33 -9.56
CA THR A 342 16.52 -6.30 -8.74
C THR A 342 16.71 -4.94 -9.42
N LEU A 343 16.78 -4.87 -10.76
CA LEU A 343 16.86 -3.58 -11.45
C LEU A 343 15.66 -2.64 -11.18
N PRO A 344 14.42 -3.12 -10.98
CA PRO A 344 13.32 -2.23 -10.59
C PRO A 344 13.58 -1.49 -9.28
N ILE A 345 14.27 -2.13 -8.32
CA ILE A 345 14.68 -1.52 -7.05
C ILE A 345 15.71 -0.42 -7.32
N ALA A 346 16.72 -0.71 -8.15
CA ALA A 346 17.75 0.28 -8.50
C ALA A 346 17.16 1.52 -9.19
N LEU A 347 16.25 1.32 -10.15
CA LEU A 347 15.59 2.44 -10.86
C LEU A 347 14.69 3.27 -9.92
N MET A 348 13.99 2.63 -9.00
CA MET A 348 13.23 3.32 -7.95
C MET A 348 14.15 4.16 -7.05
N LEU A 349 15.30 3.62 -6.64
CA LEU A 349 16.28 4.36 -5.83
C LEU A 349 16.86 5.57 -6.58
N VAL A 350 17.13 5.44 -7.88
CA VAL A 350 17.52 6.58 -8.72
C VAL A 350 16.42 7.64 -8.74
N ALA A 351 15.16 7.25 -8.97
CA ALA A 351 14.03 8.18 -8.94
C ALA A 351 13.84 8.85 -7.57
N SER A 352 14.18 8.13 -6.49
CA SER A 352 14.15 8.65 -5.13
C SER A 352 15.25 9.66 -4.85
N GLY A 353 16.48 9.39 -5.28
CA GLY A 353 17.58 10.37 -5.18
C GLY A 353 17.29 11.65 -5.96
N LEU A 354 16.56 11.55 -7.08
CA LEU A 354 16.12 12.70 -7.85
C LEU A 354 14.93 13.46 -7.20
N GLY A 355 14.42 13.02 -6.05
CA GLY A 355 13.27 13.65 -5.37
C GLY A 355 11.93 13.41 -6.06
N VAL A 356 11.84 12.46 -7.01
CA VAL A 356 10.64 12.22 -7.82
C VAL A 356 9.76 11.11 -7.23
N TYR A 357 10.36 10.17 -6.50
CA TYR A 357 9.65 9.00 -5.97
C TYR A 357 9.98 8.71 -4.49
N PRO A 358 9.00 8.81 -3.57
CA PRO A 358 9.23 8.50 -2.16
C PRO A 358 9.34 6.98 -1.93
N VAL A 359 10.36 6.56 -1.19
CA VAL A 359 10.55 5.18 -0.72
C VAL A 359 9.94 5.05 0.67
N PHE A 360 8.62 4.83 0.69
CA PHE A 360 7.86 4.72 1.92
C PHE A 360 6.65 3.77 1.76
N GLU A 361 6.50 2.86 2.73
CA GLU A 361 5.40 1.89 2.89
C GLU A 361 4.72 1.49 1.56
N ARG A 362 3.50 2.00 1.34
CA ARG A 362 2.57 1.65 0.25
C ARG A 362 3.13 1.91 -1.15
N PHE A 363 4.08 2.84 -1.31
CA PHE A 363 4.74 3.08 -2.59
C PHE A 363 5.68 1.94 -3.00
N THR A 364 6.12 1.11 -2.06
CA THR A 364 6.98 -0.04 -2.36
C THR A 364 6.21 -1.32 -2.68
N GLN A 365 4.87 -1.28 -2.67
CA GLN A 365 4.01 -2.48 -2.80
C GLN A 365 4.28 -3.29 -4.08
N PHE A 366 4.62 -2.62 -5.18
CA PHE A 366 4.97 -3.26 -6.45
C PHE A 366 6.25 -4.14 -6.35
N LEU A 367 7.12 -3.92 -5.36
CA LEU A 367 8.33 -4.74 -5.15
C LEU A 367 8.05 -6.08 -4.47
N ALA A 368 6.91 -6.24 -3.81
CA ALA A 368 6.60 -7.43 -3.02
C ALA A 368 6.83 -8.76 -3.77
N PRO A 369 6.40 -8.93 -5.05
CA PRO A 369 6.64 -10.16 -5.79
C PRO A 369 8.12 -10.52 -5.91
N ALA A 370 8.97 -9.55 -6.27
CA ALA A 370 10.41 -9.79 -6.45
C ALA A 370 11.08 -10.15 -5.12
N LEU A 371 10.75 -9.42 -4.05
CA LEU A 371 11.28 -9.63 -2.71
C LEU A 371 10.85 -11.01 -2.14
N MET A 372 9.59 -11.40 -2.32
CA MET A 372 9.07 -12.70 -1.89
C MET A 372 9.70 -13.87 -2.66
N LEU A 373 9.91 -13.72 -3.98
CA LEU A 373 10.61 -14.72 -4.78
C LEU A 373 12.06 -14.91 -4.31
N MET A 374 12.77 -13.83 -3.98
CA MET A 374 14.14 -13.91 -3.45
C MET A 374 14.16 -14.56 -2.06
N ALA A 375 13.30 -14.13 -1.13
CA ALA A 375 13.21 -14.72 0.20
C ALA A 375 12.86 -16.23 0.15
N ALA A 376 11.88 -16.61 -0.67
CA ALA A 376 11.51 -18.01 -0.87
C ALA A 376 12.62 -18.83 -1.53
N TYR A 377 13.39 -18.24 -2.46
CA TYR A 377 14.56 -18.90 -3.04
C TYR A 377 15.64 -19.17 -2.00
N GLY A 378 15.93 -18.19 -1.12
CA GLY A 378 16.86 -18.35 -0.01
C GLY A 378 16.45 -19.47 0.93
N LEU A 379 15.17 -19.48 1.35
CA LEU A 379 14.61 -20.52 2.21
C LEU A 379 14.65 -21.91 1.56
N ASP A 380 14.24 -22.02 0.29
CA ASP A 380 14.27 -23.28 -0.46
C ASP A 380 15.69 -23.85 -0.57
N ARG A 381 16.68 -23.00 -0.87
CA ARG A 381 18.10 -23.42 -0.96
C ARG A 381 18.68 -23.81 0.39
N PHE A 382 18.36 -23.07 1.44
CA PHE A 382 18.75 -23.42 2.80
C PHE A 382 18.18 -24.79 3.19
N LEU A 383 16.86 -24.96 3.08
CA LEU A 383 16.22 -26.23 3.44
C LEU A 383 16.82 -27.39 2.68
N TYR A 384 17.07 -27.27 1.38
CA TYR A 384 17.67 -28.36 0.59
C TYR A 384 19.11 -28.71 0.97
N ALA A 385 19.94 -27.71 1.31
CA ALA A 385 21.33 -27.95 1.70
C ALA A 385 21.43 -28.65 3.06
N PHE A 386 20.49 -28.39 3.97
CA PHE A 386 20.58 -28.84 5.37
C PHE A 386 19.62 -30.00 5.74
N THR A 387 18.55 -30.27 4.98
CA THR A 387 17.50 -31.27 5.34
C THR A 387 17.92 -32.72 5.58
N PRO A 388 18.91 -33.34 4.90
CA PRO A 388 19.28 -34.73 5.23
C PRO A 388 20.06 -34.85 6.55
N ARG A 389 20.60 -33.74 7.10
CA ARG A 389 21.39 -33.74 8.35
C ARG A 389 20.66 -33.09 9.53
N PHE A 390 19.64 -32.28 9.28
CA PHE A 390 19.09 -31.37 10.29
C PHE A 390 17.61 -31.68 10.56
N ARG A 391 17.32 -32.29 11.71
CA ARG A 391 15.95 -32.52 12.23
C ARG A 391 15.16 -31.22 12.48
N ALA A 392 15.79 -30.05 12.37
CA ALA A 392 15.19 -28.74 12.67
C ALA A 392 14.49 -28.06 11.48
N ALA A 393 14.36 -28.67 10.30
CA ALA A 393 13.66 -28.07 9.17
C ALA A 393 12.20 -27.62 9.49
N PRO A 394 11.39 -28.41 10.24
CA PRO A 394 10.07 -27.95 10.70
C PRO A 394 10.16 -26.72 11.62
N LEU A 395 11.16 -26.65 12.49
CA LEU A 395 11.38 -25.50 13.38
C LEU A 395 11.75 -24.25 12.58
N VAL A 396 12.60 -24.36 11.57
CA VAL A 396 12.97 -23.23 10.69
C VAL A 396 11.74 -22.71 9.95
N LEU A 397 10.92 -23.60 9.39
CA LEU A 397 9.65 -23.22 8.75
C LEU A 397 8.69 -22.57 9.75
N LEU A 398 8.55 -23.14 10.94
CA LEU A 398 7.71 -22.59 12.00
C LEU A 398 8.16 -21.17 12.38
N VAL A 399 9.45 -20.97 12.66
CA VAL A 399 9.98 -19.65 13.07
C VAL A 399 9.88 -18.64 11.92
N PHE A 400 10.12 -19.06 10.67
CA PHE A 400 10.02 -18.19 9.51
C PHE A 400 8.57 -17.77 9.22
N PHE A 401 7.59 -18.66 9.35
CA PHE A 401 6.20 -18.34 9.05
C PHE A 401 5.37 -17.89 10.26
N ALA A 402 5.81 -18.12 11.49
CA ALA A 402 5.05 -17.76 12.68
C ALA A 402 4.64 -16.27 12.72
N PRO A 403 5.52 -15.28 12.43
CA PRO A 403 5.13 -13.87 12.48
C PRO A 403 4.00 -13.45 11.51
N PRO A 404 4.10 -13.69 10.18
CA PRO A 404 3.02 -13.30 9.26
C PRO A 404 1.72 -14.07 9.52
N PHE A 405 1.80 -15.35 9.88
CA PHE A 405 0.61 -16.13 10.23
C PHE A 405 -0.02 -15.69 11.56
N TYR A 406 0.78 -15.29 12.55
CA TYR A 406 0.28 -14.71 13.81
C TYR A 406 -0.52 -13.44 13.53
N ASN A 407 0.03 -12.51 12.74
CA ASN A 407 -0.68 -11.27 12.37
C ASN A 407 -2.00 -11.58 11.67
N THR A 408 -1.95 -12.45 10.67
CA THR A 408 -3.12 -12.84 9.88
C THR A 408 -4.19 -13.48 10.78
N ALA A 409 -3.81 -14.41 11.65
CA ALA A 409 -4.73 -15.06 12.57
C ALA A 409 -5.29 -14.07 13.61
N ALA A 410 -4.45 -13.21 14.19
CA ALA A 410 -4.86 -12.23 15.18
C ALA A 410 -5.87 -11.22 14.62
N GLN A 411 -5.68 -10.77 13.37
CA GLN A 411 -6.61 -9.87 12.69
C GLN A 411 -7.91 -10.58 12.29
N ALA A 412 -7.84 -11.84 11.85
CA ALA A 412 -9.04 -12.62 11.51
C ALA A 412 -9.90 -12.92 12.76
N LEU A 413 -9.26 -13.28 13.89
CA LEU A 413 -9.93 -13.56 15.16
C LEU A 413 -10.47 -12.29 15.83
N ASN A 414 -9.73 -11.18 15.71
CA ASN A 414 -10.15 -9.87 16.21
C ASN A 414 -10.00 -8.81 15.11
N PRO A 415 -11.04 -8.57 14.30
CA PRO A 415 -11.02 -7.56 13.25
C PRO A 415 -10.74 -6.14 13.75
N ALA A 416 -10.81 -5.85 15.06
CA ALA A 416 -10.39 -4.57 15.62
C ALA A 416 -8.88 -4.34 15.50
N ARG A 417 -8.08 -5.41 15.36
CA ARG A 417 -6.62 -5.35 15.16
C ARG A 417 -6.21 -5.12 13.70
N PHE A 418 -7.16 -5.02 12.77
CA PHE A 418 -6.86 -4.80 11.35
C PHE A 418 -6.18 -3.44 11.15
N LYS A 419 -5.16 -3.39 10.28
CA LYS A 419 -4.36 -2.17 10.04
C LYS A 419 -5.25 -1.00 9.58
N ASN A 420 -4.90 0.21 10.05
CA ASN A 420 -5.56 1.49 9.72
C ASN A 420 -7.10 1.43 9.86
N ARG A 421 -7.59 0.80 10.93
CA ARG A 421 -9.02 0.82 11.25
C ARG A 421 -9.40 2.20 11.81
N GLU A 422 -10.36 2.84 11.17
CA GLU A 422 -11.00 4.09 11.62
C GLU A 422 -12.52 3.86 11.78
N TYR A 423 -13.21 4.86 12.32
CA TYR A 423 -14.65 4.77 12.66
C TYR A 423 -15.49 5.90 12.04
N ASN A 424 -15.01 6.46 10.92
CA ASN A 424 -15.67 7.55 10.19
C ASN A 424 -17.14 7.22 9.85
N ARG A 425 -17.39 6.01 9.33
CA ARG A 425 -18.75 5.56 8.97
C ARG A 425 -19.64 5.53 10.19
N GLU A 426 -19.18 4.87 11.25
CA GLU A 426 -19.97 4.57 12.43
C GLU A 426 -20.42 5.87 13.10
N VAL A 427 -19.52 6.85 13.25
CA VAL A 427 -19.84 8.14 13.89
C VAL A 427 -20.77 9.01 13.04
N ILE A 428 -20.52 9.14 11.73
CA ILE A 428 -21.39 9.97 10.88
C ILE A 428 -22.79 9.34 10.71
N MET A 429 -22.86 8.00 10.67
CA MET A 429 -24.14 7.28 10.59
C MET A 429 -24.90 7.29 11.91
N TYR A 430 -24.20 7.33 13.04
CA TYR A 430 -24.84 7.53 14.35
C TYR A 430 -25.58 8.87 14.40
N ALA A 431 -24.88 9.97 14.05
CA ALA A 431 -25.49 11.29 13.95
C ALA A 431 -26.63 11.30 12.92
N ASN A 432 -26.45 10.64 11.78
CA ASN A 432 -27.49 10.51 10.76
C ASN A 432 -28.73 9.80 11.28
N ALA A 433 -28.59 8.71 12.05
CA ALA A 433 -29.70 7.89 12.57
C ALA A 433 -30.45 8.57 13.73
N HIS A 434 -29.78 9.41 14.52
CA HIS A 434 -30.37 10.15 15.64
C HIS A 434 -30.80 11.59 15.28
N TYR A 435 -30.54 12.01 14.04
CA TYR A 435 -31.02 13.27 13.49
C TYR A 435 -32.56 13.36 13.51
N GLN A 436 -33.08 14.48 14.00
CA GLN A 436 -34.50 14.83 13.90
C GLN A 436 -34.69 16.11 13.07
N PRO A 437 -35.84 16.29 12.40
CA PRO A 437 -36.15 17.54 11.72
C PRO A 437 -36.02 18.75 12.66
N GLY A 438 -35.20 19.72 12.26
CA GLY A 438 -34.88 20.91 13.06
C GLY A 438 -33.58 20.83 13.85
N ASP A 439 -32.92 19.66 13.90
CA ASP A 439 -31.55 19.57 14.39
C ASP A 439 -30.59 20.29 13.42
N VAL A 440 -29.55 20.92 13.98
CA VAL A 440 -28.44 21.48 13.20
C VAL A 440 -27.19 20.67 13.47
N VAL A 441 -26.44 20.32 12.44
CA VAL A 441 -25.16 19.60 12.57
C VAL A 441 -24.01 20.55 12.30
N TYR A 442 -23.21 20.83 13.32
CA TYR A 442 -21.92 21.50 13.18
C TYR A 442 -20.83 20.45 12.96
N LEU A 443 -20.25 20.46 11.77
CA LEU A 443 -19.22 19.49 11.35
C LEU A 443 -17.86 20.17 11.42
N PHE A 444 -16.98 19.71 12.30
CA PHE A 444 -15.63 20.27 12.37
C PHE A 444 -14.88 20.07 11.04
N TRP A 445 -13.97 20.99 10.72
CA TRP A 445 -13.35 21.05 9.39
C TRP A 445 -12.70 19.72 8.97
N ASN A 446 -12.14 18.97 9.93
CA ASN A 446 -11.46 17.71 9.70
C ASN A 446 -12.41 16.53 9.44
N MET A 447 -13.73 16.71 9.55
CA MET A 447 -14.73 15.70 9.16
C MET A 447 -15.44 16.05 7.84
N ARG A 448 -15.02 17.13 7.15
CA ARG A 448 -15.64 17.57 5.89
C ARG A 448 -15.61 16.49 4.80
N HIS A 449 -14.46 15.87 4.59
CA HIS A 449 -14.26 14.83 3.57
C HIS A 449 -15.10 13.58 3.85
N VAL A 450 -15.26 13.22 5.13
CA VAL A 450 -16.16 12.17 5.60
C VAL A 450 -17.58 12.49 5.14
N TYR A 451 -18.11 13.65 5.55
CA TYR A 451 -19.47 14.05 5.18
C TYR A 451 -19.68 14.07 3.66
N GLU A 452 -18.75 14.63 2.88
CA GLU A 452 -18.88 14.72 1.42
C GLU A 452 -19.01 13.35 0.76
N TYR A 453 -18.20 12.38 1.17
CA TYR A 453 -18.32 11.01 0.67
C TYR A 453 -19.63 10.36 1.11
N TYR A 454 -19.93 10.36 2.41
CA TYR A 454 -21.11 9.66 2.94
C TYR A 454 -22.43 10.30 2.50
N GLN A 455 -22.48 11.62 2.33
CA GLN A 455 -23.63 12.31 1.75
C GLN A 455 -23.91 11.82 0.34
N GLY A 456 -22.88 11.78 -0.51
CA GLY A 456 -23.06 11.33 -1.89
C GLY A 456 -23.35 9.82 -1.98
N ALA A 457 -22.73 9.01 -1.12
CA ALA A 457 -22.83 7.56 -1.22
C ALA A 457 -24.06 6.95 -0.54
N TYR A 458 -24.55 7.57 0.54
CA TYR A 458 -25.63 7.02 1.38
C TYR A 458 -26.80 7.98 1.59
N GLY A 459 -26.70 9.25 1.18
CA GLY A 459 -27.76 10.25 1.35
C GLY A 459 -28.06 10.56 2.81
N LEU A 460 -27.20 11.32 3.49
CA LEU A 460 -27.44 11.71 4.88
C LEU A 460 -28.66 12.65 4.95
N ARG A 461 -29.38 12.58 6.07
CA ARG A 461 -30.64 13.30 6.33
C ARG A 461 -30.46 14.77 6.72
N PHE A 462 -29.21 15.22 6.80
CA PHE A 462 -28.87 16.55 7.28
C PHE A 462 -27.87 17.24 6.36
N THR A 463 -27.98 18.56 6.28
CA THR A 463 -26.96 19.43 5.67
C THR A 463 -26.24 20.17 6.80
N PRO A 464 -24.93 19.94 7.01
CA PRO A 464 -24.23 20.50 8.16
C PRO A 464 -23.77 21.93 7.89
N VAL A 465 -23.64 22.69 8.96
CA VAL A 465 -22.76 23.86 9.01
C VAL A 465 -21.33 23.35 9.00
N LYS A 466 -20.65 23.48 7.86
CA LYS A 466 -19.24 23.11 7.70
C LYS A 466 -18.37 24.09 8.48
N GLY A 467 -17.65 23.59 9.48
CA GLY A 467 -16.68 24.35 10.25
C GLY A 467 -15.55 24.88 9.37
N SER A 468 -15.15 26.10 9.67
CA SER A 468 -14.06 26.81 9.01
C SER A 468 -12.71 26.33 9.56
N ASN A 469 -11.72 26.11 8.67
CA ASN A 469 -10.35 25.86 9.09
C ASN A 469 -9.60 27.20 9.18
N VAL A 470 -9.59 27.80 10.37
CA VAL A 470 -8.98 29.14 10.60
C VAL A 470 -7.66 29.04 11.37
N LYS A 471 -7.07 27.84 11.51
CA LYS A 471 -5.86 27.65 12.33
C LYS A 471 -4.68 28.48 11.82
N ASN A 472 -4.45 28.49 10.50
CA ASN A 472 -3.32 29.21 9.89
C ASN A 472 -3.50 30.73 9.92
N GLU A 473 -4.74 31.19 10.12
CA GLU A 473 -5.06 32.61 10.23
C GLU A 473 -5.06 33.10 11.67
N SER A 474 -4.96 32.20 12.66
CA SER A 474 -5.07 32.52 14.08
C SER A 474 -3.71 32.47 14.74
N ARG A 475 -3.43 33.38 15.67
CA ARG A 475 -2.15 33.43 16.41
C ARG A 475 -2.17 32.62 17.70
N ASN A 476 -3.35 32.30 18.22
CA ASN A 476 -3.55 31.56 19.46
C ASN A 476 -4.99 31.01 19.55
N ALA A 477 -5.28 30.24 20.61
CA ALA A 477 -6.58 29.62 20.85
C ALA A 477 -7.76 30.61 20.98
N ALA A 478 -7.51 31.80 21.54
CA ALA A 478 -8.56 32.81 21.69
C ALA A 478 -8.96 33.42 20.34
N GLU A 479 -7.98 33.79 19.52
CA GLU A 479 -8.22 34.27 18.15
C GLU A 479 -8.86 33.17 17.29
N PHE A 480 -8.47 31.91 17.46
CA PHE A 480 -9.09 30.77 16.80
C PHE A 480 -10.58 30.69 17.08
N MET A 481 -11.00 30.80 18.34
CA MET A 481 -12.42 30.83 18.70
C MET A 481 -13.13 32.07 18.18
N GLN A 482 -12.48 33.25 18.21
CA GLN A 482 -13.04 34.46 17.64
C GLN A 482 -13.32 34.32 16.13
N LYS A 483 -12.40 33.70 15.39
CA LYS A 483 -12.55 33.46 13.95
C LYS A 483 -13.55 32.35 13.61
N LEU A 484 -13.86 31.46 14.55
CA LEU A 484 -14.96 30.50 14.42
C LEU A 484 -16.34 31.10 14.74
N GLN A 485 -16.41 32.30 15.32
CA GLN A 485 -17.68 32.93 15.69
C GLN A 485 -18.70 33.03 14.54
N PRO A 486 -18.34 33.32 13.29
CA PRO A 486 -19.27 33.31 12.16
C PRO A 486 -19.93 31.94 11.93
N ASP A 487 -19.22 30.85 12.21
CA ASP A 487 -19.80 29.50 12.15
C ASP A 487 -20.85 29.32 13.25
N LEU A 488 -20.52 29.74 14.48
CA LEU A 488 -21.39 29.60 15.65
C LEU A 488 -22.64 30.47 15.54
N THR A 489 -22.55 31.63 14.91
CA THR A 489 -23.71 32.50 14.64
C THR A 489 -24.74 31.79 13.75
N ARG A 490 -24.29 30.91 12.82
CA ARG A 490 -25.20 30.10 11.99
C ARG A 490 -25.95 29.02 12.78
N LEU A 491 -25.54 28.75 14.01
CA LEU A 491 -26.21 27.81 14.92
C LEU A 491 -27.22 28.50 15.84
N GLN A 492 -27.31 29.83 15.81
CA GLN A 492 -28.24 30.57 16.68
C GLN A 492 -29.70 30.21 16.38
N GLY A 493 -30.49 30.06 17.44
CA GLY A 493 -31.89 29.65 17.35
C GLY A 493 -32.11 28.13 17.20
N ALA A 494 -31.06 27.35 16.94
CA ALA A 494 -31.15 25.89 16.93
C ALA A 494 -31.45 25.38 18.34
N ARG A 495 -32.45 24.50 18.48
CA ARG A 495 -32.77 23.86 19.77
C ARG A 495 -31.83 22.71 20.09
N ARG A 496 -31.39 21.99 19.05
CA ARG A 496 -30.57 20.79 19.15
C ARG A 496 -29.43 20.91 18.14
N VAL A 497 -28.20 20.81 18.63
CA VAL A 497 -26.98 20.94 17.82
C VAL A 497 -26.13 19.69 17.98
N TRP A 498 -25.84 19.02 16.88
CA TRP A 498 -24.83 17.97 16.82
C TRP A 498 -23.47 18.59 16.55
N PHE A 499 -22.45 18.20 17.31
CA PHE A 499 -21.05 18.50 17.03
C PHE A 499 -20.32 17.22 16.65
N VAL A 500 -19.84 17.15 15.41
CA VAL A 500 -19.17 15.96 14.84
C VAL A 500 -17.73 16.31 14.46
N TYR A 501 -16.76 15.57 14.99
CA TYR A 501 -15.33 15.90 14.87
C TYR A 501 -14.41 14.68 15.02
N ASP A 502 -13.16 14.86 14.59
CA ASP A 502 -12.00 14.06 14.96
C ASP A 502 -11.10 14.90 15.89
N PHE A 503 -10.64 14.39 17.03
CA PHE A 503 -9.80 15.16 17.97
C PHE A 503 -8.28 14.94 17.83
N VAL A 504 -7.86 14.07 16.90
CA VAL A 504 -6.45 13.75 16.61
C VAL A 504 -5.98 14.43 15.33
N ASN A 505 -6.81 14.49 14.28
CA ASN A 505 -6.42 15.08 13.01
C ASN A 505 -6.33 16.63 13.08
N ARG A 506 -5.11 17.15 12.94
CA ARG A 506 -4.78 18.60 13.08
C ARG A 506 -4.44 19.31 11.76
N ASP A 507 -4.08 18.56 10.73
CA ASP A 507 -3.57 19.12 9.47
C ASP A 507 -4.44 18.67 8.29
N PRO A 508 -5.13 19.58 7.58
CA PRO A 508 -5.80 19.24 6.33
C PRO A 508 -4.77 18.94 5.24
N ILE A 509 -5.21 18.23 4.20
CA ILE A 509 -4.47 18.14 2.95
C ILE A 509 -4.22 19.56 2.41
N GLY A 510 -2.95 19.84 2.07
CA GLY A 510 -2.50 21.15 1.57
C GLY A 510 -1.68 21.95 2.58
N ASP A 511 -1.78 21.62 3.88
CA ASP A 511 -1.05 22.32 4.93
C ASP A 511 0.28 21.64 5.27
N TYR A 512 1.29 22.43 5.66
CA TYR A 512 2.52 21.91 6.22
C TYR A 512 2.26 21.28 7.59
N ALA A 513 2.87 20.11 7.81
CA ALA A 513 2.71 19.38 9.06
C ALA A 513 3.25 20.19 10.25
N ASN A 514 2.60 20.02 11.40
CA ASN A 514 2.99 20.68 12.67
C ASN A 514 2.96 22.22 12.62
N GLN A 515 2.21 22.81 11.68
CA GLN A 515 2.03 24.26 11.58
C GLN A 515 0.55 24.68 11.72
N PRO A 516 0.26 25.80 12.40
CA PRO A 516 1.19 26.64 13.18
C PRO A 516 1.54 26.01 14.55
N ALA A 517 2.72 26.34 15.11
CA ALA A 517 3.24 25.70 16.32
C ALA A 517 2.27 25.68 17.50
N TRP A 518 1.58 26.80 17.77
CA TRP A 518 0.62 26.92 18.88
C TRP A 518 -0.54 25.92 18.77
N TYR A 519 -0.94 25.52 17.55
CA TYR A 519 -2.01 24.56 17.31
C TYR A 519 -1.56 23.10 17.54
N HIS A 520 -0.25 22.88 17.55
CA HIS A 520 0.41 21.58 17.67
C HIS A 520 1.06 21.35 19.03
N GLU A 521 0.92 22.29 19.97
CA GLU A 521 1.28 22.08 21.37
C GLU A 521 0.47 20.90 21.96
N ASP A 522 1.14 20.05 22.74
CA ASP A 522 0.54 18.84 23.32
C ASP A 522 -0.67 19.14 24.21
N ALA A 523 -0.59 20.27 24.93
CA ALA A 523 -1.63 20.77 25.83
C ALA A 523 -2.86 21.28 25.09
N PHE A 524 -2.72 21.73 23.84
CA PHE A 524 -3.84 22.24 23.06
C PHE A 524 -4.55 21.11 22.32
N LYS A 525 -5.87 21.01 22.49
CA LYS A 525 -6.74 20.10 21.74
C LYS A 525 -7.70 20.92 20.88
N PRO A 526 -7.61 20.85 19.53
CA PRO A 526 -8.36 21.74 18.65
C PRO A 526 -9.87 21.79 18.82
N THR A 527 -10.47 20.70 19.27
CA THR A 527 -11.93 20.55 19.42
C THR A 527 -12.41 21.06 20.78
N GLN A 528 -11.54 21.07 21.78
CA GLN A 528 -11.88 21.36 23.17
C GLN A 528 -12.49 22.77 23.37
N PRO A 529 -12.01 23.85 22.72
CA PRO A 529 -12.66 25.15 22.80
C PRO A 529 -14.11 25.15 22.29
N LEU A 530 -14.41 24.38 21.25
CA LEU A 530 -15.77 24.22 20.72
C LEU A 530 -16.64 23.36 21.66
N GLU A 531 -16.07 22.28 22.21
CA GLU A 531 -16.76 21.46 23.22
C GLU A 531 -17.14 22.30 24.44
N ALA A 532 -16.23 23.14 24.92
CA ALA A 532 -16.48 24.08 26.02
C ALA A 532 -17.57 25.10 25.67
N TYR A 533 -17.54 25.65 24.46
CA TYR A 533 -18.58 26.57 23.98
C TYR A 533 -19.97 25.91 24.02
N PHE A 534 -20.13 24.71 23.47
CA PHE A 534 -21.42 24.02 23.47
C PHE A 534 -21.87 23.60 24.87
N ALA A 535 -20.94 23.19 25.74
CA ALA A 535 -21.24 22.87 27.14
C ALA A 535 -21.69 24.11 27.95
N GLN A 536 -21.17 25.29 27.64
CA GLN A 536 -21.58 26.55 28.30
C GLN A 536 -22.97 27.02 27.85
N HIS A 537 -23.30 26.83 26.57
CA HIS A 537 -24.53 27.34 25.95
C HIS A 537 -25.67 26.30 25.88
N GLY A 538 -25.42 25.07 26.31
CA GLY A 538 -26.38 23.97 26.22
C GLY A 538 -26.16 22.89 27.27
N ARG A 539 -26.89 21.79 27.13
CA ARG A 539 -26.70 20.55 27.89
C ARG A 539 -26.46 19.41 26.92
N ARG A 540 -25.36 18.67 27.09
CA ARG A 540 -25.11 17.46 26.28
C ARG A 540 -26.13 16.38 26.64
N THR A 541 -26.91 15.92 25.66
CA THR A 541 -27.97 14.92 25.86
C THR A 541 -27.70 13.59 25.17
N ASP A 542 -26.78 13.57 24.21
CA ASP A 542 -26.33 12.35 23.56
C ASP A 542 -24.82 12.44 23.25
N PHE A 543 -24.14 11.31 23.25
CA PHE A 543 -22.70 11.21 23.05
C PHE A 543 -22.32 9.84 22.49
N PHE A 544 -21.64 9.84 21.36
CA PHE A 544 -21.10 8.64 20.73
C PHE A 544 -19.67 8.88 20.29
N GLN A 545 -18.75 8.01 20.74
CA GLN A 545 -17.33 8.10 20.43
C GLN A 545 -16.77 6.72 20.10
N LEU A 546 -16.03 6.63 19.00
CA LEU A 546 -15.25 5.45 18.64
C LEU A 546 -13.86 5.90 18.16
N GLY A 547 -12.83 5.53 18.94
CA GLY A 547 -11.47 6.00 18.69
C GLY A 547 -11.40 7.53 18.74
N PRO A 548 -10.79 8.18 17.73
CA PRO A 548 -10.65 9.63 17.68
C PRO A 548 -11.90 10.38 17.19
N HIS A 549 -12.92 9.66 16.70
CA HIS A 549 -14.10 10.26 16.10
C HIS A 549 -15.24 10.35 17.11
N THR A 550 -15.90 11.50 17.15
CA THR A 550 -16.96 11.80 18.12
C THR A 550 -18.15 12.50 17.47
N ALA A 551 -19.35 12.14 17.92
CA ALA A 551 -20.59 12.88 17.70
C ALA A 551 -21.24 13.19 19.05
N SER A 552 -21.43 14.47 19.36
CA SER A 552 -22.07 14.94 20.60
C SER A 552 -23.32 15.74 20.26
N LEU A 553 -24.45 15.47 20.92
CA LEU A 553 -25.67 16.26 20.80
C LEU A 553 -25.82 17.18 22.00
N TYR A 554 -26.10 18.45 21.73
CA TYR A 554 -26.38 19.47 22.73
C TYR A 554 -27.80 20.02 22.56
N GLU A 555 -28.57 20.06 23.65
CA GLU A 555 -29.77 20.87 23.75
C GLU A 555 -29.37 22.30 24.15
N MET A 556 -29.57 23.25 23.24
CA MET A 556 -29.15 24.63 23.44
C MET A 556 -30.12 25.35 24.38
N ARG A 557 -29.58 26.15 25.31
CA ARG A 557 -30.39 27.01 26.18
C ARG A 557 -31.05 28.09 25.32
N ARG A 558 -32.36 28.32 25.50
CA ARG A 558 -33.03 29.43 24.83
C ARG A 558 -32.36 30.73 25.27
N SER A 559 -31.89 31.53 24.31
CA SER A 559 -31.65 32.94 24.57
C SER A 559 -32.97 33.55 25.04
N GLY A 560 -33.07 33.86 26.34
CA GLY A 560 -34.17 34.66 26.84
C GLY A 560 -34.17 36.02 26.13
N PRO A 561 -35.34 36.68 25.96
CA PRO A 561 -35.36 38.04 25.45
C PRO A 561 -34.43 38.89 26.32
N SER A 562 -33.54 39.65 25.69
CA SER A 562 -32.67 40.62 26.35
C SER A 562 -33.53 41.54 27.21
N ALA A 563 -33.47 41.38 28.53
CA ALA A 563 -34.02 42.34 29.46
C ALA A 563 -33.23 43.63 29.32
N GLY A 564 -33.73 44.62 28.59
CA GLY A 564 -32.98 45.87 28.41
C GLY A 564 -33.47 46.89 27.40
N SER A 565 -34.77 47.02 27.17
CA SER A 565 -35.35 48.31 26.76
C SER A 565 -36.79 48.37 27.27
N LYS A 566 -36.93 48.89 28.50
CA LYS A 566 -38.22 49.42 28.96
C LYS A 566 -38.41 50.82 28.35
N PRO A 567 -39.67 51.18 28.06
CA PRO A 567 -40.07 52.20 27.09
C PRO A 567 -39.66 53.63 27.45
#